data_AF-A0A934VAW2-F1
#
_entry.id   AF-A0A934VAW2-F1
#
_cell.length_a   1.000
_cell.length_b   1.000
_cell.length_c   1.000
_cell.angle_alpha   90.00
_cell.angle_beta   90.00
_cell.angle_gamma   90.00
#
_symmetry.space_group_name_H-M   'P 1'
#
loop_
_entity.id
_entity.type
_entity.pdbx_description
1 polymer ?
#
loop_
_entity_poly.entity_id
_entity_poly.type
_entity_poly.pdbx_seq_one_letter_code
_entity_poly.pdbx_strand_id
1 'polypeptide(L)'
;MRDPESTTRRDRSSAPHLFGAACLAVASLSTLSADLPDVVEVARSPDRPWSKQPTRTLSQLPTIPLDADGSPFGGYSKASEQGTGFFRTTQRDGRWWLVDPEGHLFLHRGVTSVRQIRSTPARESLLAQFGSDKNWASATCELLRDQGFNGLGAWCDEEKLQPSSSNMVYTQLWNFMSSYGKKRGGTYQKSGHTGYPNGCPFIFDPEFPEFCDKHASQLATSKDDPWLLGHFTDNELPWNLDLLENYLDLPERDPGHRAAIAWLKERHGPKARAADITDSDRTDFLAYAADTYFSIVSKAIRKHDPNHLILGSRFHGRALRIPELFEAAGRHVDVISVNYYHAWTPDPKLLATWAKRSGRPIVISEWYAKALDSNLANTSGAGWLVRTQADRAAFYQNFTLGLLESKVCVGWHWFRYSDNDPEEKGTDPSNRDANKGMVSNRYVPYDTLLDGMKDINERTFGIIRHFDYED
;
A
#
# COMPACT_ATOMS: atom_id res chain seq x y z
N MET A 1 -51.02 -7.08 -82.12
CA MET A 1 -49.91 -7.04 -83.11
C MET A 1 -48.63 -6.90 -82.31
N ARG A 2 -47.73 -7.89 -82.41
CA ARG A 2 -46.34 -7.95 -81.91
C ARG A 2 -46.10 -8.09 -80.38
N ASP A 3 -45.68 -9.31 -80.02
CA ASP A 3 -44.58 -9.63 -79.09
C ASP A 3 -43.24 -9.00 -79.57
N PRO A 4 -42.13 -8.90 -78.78
CA PRO A 4 -41.63 -9.96 -77.88
C PRO A 4 -40.86 -9.58 -76.58
N GLU A 5 -40.74 -10.58 -75.71
CA GLU A 5 -39.63 -11.05 -74.84
C GLU A 5 -38.37 -10.21 -74.55
N SER A 6 -37.94 -10.17 -73.27
CA SER A 6 -36.57 -10.51 -72.80
C SER A 6 -36.55 -10.66 -71.25
N THR A 7 -36.40 -11.87 -70.68
CA THR A 7 -35.18 -12.61 -70.24
C THR A 7 -34.37 -12.04 -69.05
N THR A 8 -34.00 -12.98 -68.15
CA THR A 8 -32.93 -13.04 -67.10
C THR A 8 -33.39 -12.94 -65.63
N ARG A 9 -33.53 -14.04 -64.85
CA ARG A 9 -32.59 -15.00 -64.18
C ARG A 9 -31.81 -14.46 -62.96
N ARG A 10 -32.09 -15.09 -61.80
CA ARG A 10 -31.25 -15.63 -60.67
C ARG A 10 -30.09 -14.74 -60.13
N ASP A 11 -29.76 -14.71 -58.84
CA ASP A 11 -29.58 -15.81 -57.89
C ASP A 11 -29.42 -15.32 -56.42
N ARG A 12 -29.38 -16.31 -55.53
CA ARG A 12 -29.40 -16.37 -54.05
C ARG A 12 -28.19 -15.79 -53.29
N SER A 13 -28.37 -15.78 -51.96
CA SER A 13 -27.42 -15.90 -50.83
C SER A 13 -27.42 -14.67 -49.93
N SER A 14 -27.27 -14.71 -48.62
CA SER A 14 -27.11 -15.77 -47.61
C SER A 14 -27.30 -15.08 -46.24
N ALA A 15 -27.84 -15.80 -45.26
CA ALA A 15 -27.96 -15.31 -43.87
C ALA A 15 -26.59 -15.33 -43.16
N PRO A 16 -26.29 -14.38 -42.26
CA PRO A 16 -25.13 -14.50 -41.37
C PRO A 16 -25.51 -15.26 -40.09
N HIS A 17 -24.67 -16.24 -39.76
CA HIS A 17 -24.69 -17.01 -38.53
C HIS A 17 -24.33 -16.12 -37.33
N LEU A 18 -25.21 -16.08 -36.32
CA LEU A 18 -24.87 -15.62 -34.98
C LEU A 18 -24.00 -16.69 -34.29
N PHE A 19 -22.74 -16.36 -34.02
CA PHE A 19 -21.93 -17.08 -33.03
C PHE A 19 -22.35 -16.60 -31.64
N GLY A 20 -23.25 -17.35 -31.00
CA GLY A 20 -23.47 -17.24 -29.56
C GLY A 20 -22.33 -17.94 -28.82
N ALA A 21 -21.44 -17.16 -28.21
CA ALA A 21 -20.48 -17.68 -27.25
C ALA A 21 -21.24 -18.06 -25.96
N ALA A 22 -21.56 -19.34 -25.81
CA ALA A 22 -22.07 -19.88 -24.56
C ALA A 22 -20.95 -19.86 -23.52
N CYS A 23 -21.04 -18.93 -22.56
CA CYS A 23 -20.24 -18.97 -21.33
C CYS A 23 -20.71 -20.17 -20.51
N LEU A 24 -20.01 -21.30 -20.66
CA LEU A 24 -20.10 -22.42 -19.73
C LEU A 24 -19.42 -22.01 -18.42
N ALA A 25 -20.22 -21.56 -17.46
CA ALA A 25 -19.81 -21.49 -16.07
C ALA A 25 -19.55 -22.92 -15.57
N VAL A 26 -18.29 -23.33 -15.61
CA VAL A 26 -17.84 -24.51 -14.87
C VAL A 26 -17.72 -24.07 -13.42
N ALA A 27 -18.73 -24.41 -12.62
CA ALA A 27 -18.58 -24.40 -11.16
C ALA A 27 -17.53 -25.44 -10.80
N SER A 28 -16.29 -25.01 -10.58
CA SER A 28 -15.25 -25.84 -10.01
C SER A 28 -15.58 -26.08 -8.53
N LEU A 29 -16.09 -27.28 -8.26
CA LEU A 29 -16.02 -27.87 -6.94
C LEU A 29 -14.55 -27.93 -6.51
N SER A 30 -14.26 -27.23 -5.41
CA SER A 30 -13.07 -27.29 -4.57
C SER A 30 -12.08 -28.42 -4.88
N THR A 31 -10.90 -28.05 -5.34
CA THR A 31 -9.69 -28.89 -5.24
C THR A 31 -8.62 -28.08 -4.56
N LEU A 32 -8.28 -28.51 -3.34
CA LEU A 32 -7.13 -28.20 -2.50
C LEU A 32 -6.32 -26.93 -2.84
N SER A 33 -6.19 -26.06 -1.84
CA SER A 33 -5.04 -25.16 -1.69
C SER A 33 -3.81 -25.86 -2.24
N ALA A 34 -3.15 -25.28 -3.25
CA ALA A 34 -1.91 -25.83 -3.79
C ALA A 34 -1.00 -26.23 -2.61
N ASP A 35 -0.31 -27.37 -2.69
CA ASP A 35 0.69 -27.75 -1.69
C ASP A 35 1.80 -26.69 -1.67
N LEU A 36 1.57 -25.61 -0.92
CA LEU A 36 2.49 -24.51 -0.79
C LEU A 36 3.66 -24.96 0.10
N PRO A 37 4.89 -24.58 -0.26
CA PRO A 37 6.07 -25.03 0.46
C PRO A 37 6.10 -24.52 1.90
N ASP A 38 6.47 -25.41 2.82
CA ASP A 38 6.75 -25.11 4.23
C ASP A 38 8.16 -24.53 4.46
N VAL A 39 9.02 -24.58 3.43
CA VAL A 39 10.33 -23.95 3.37
C VAL A 39 10.54 -23.33 1.99
N VAL A 40 10.82 -22.03 1.95
CA VAL A 40 11.06 -21.30 0.69
C VAL A 40 12.51 -20.86 0.58
N GLU A 41 13.12 -21.01 -0.59
CA GLU A 41 14.41 -20.40 -0.89
C GLU A 41 14.24 -18.93 -1.26
N VAL A 42 14.99 -18.06 -0.59
CA VAL A 42 14.91 -16.60 -0.76
C VAL A 42 16.29 -15.98 -0.96
N ALA A 43 16.36 -14.93 -1.77
CA ALA A 43 17.51 -14.05 -1.91
C ALA A 43 17.06 -12.57 -1.88
N ARG A 44 18.01 -11.65 -1.70
CA ARG A 44 17.72 -10.20 -1.79
C ARG A 44 17.61 -9.68 -3.23
N SER A 45 18.43 -10.25 -4.11
CA SER A 45 18.52 -9.91 -5.53
C SER A 45 19.22 -11.08 -6.25
N PRO A 46 19.20 -11.13 -7.59
CA PRO A 46 19.73 -12.28 -8.35
C PRO A 46 21.21 -12.58 -8.08
N ASP A 47 22.00 -11.57 -7.72
CA ASP A 47 23.43 -11.63 -7.44
C ASP A 47 23.77 -11.96 -5.97
N ARG A 48 22.76 -12.17 -5.11
CA ARG A 48 22.95 -12.38 -3.67
C ARG A 48 22.73 -13.84 -3.26
N PRO A 49 23.35 -14.27 -2.14
CA PRO A 49 23.18 -15.64 -1.65
C PRO A 49 21.72 -15.99 -1.37
N TRP A 50 21.37 -17.23 -1.67
CA TRP A 50 20.08 -17.82 -1.34
C TRP A 50 20.12 -18.42 0.07
N SER A 51 18.99 -18.35 0.77
CA SER A 51 18.80 -18.93 2.10
C SER A 51 17.44 -19.60 2.16
N LYS A 52 17.32 -20.65 2.97
CA LYS A 52 16.03 -21.31 3.24
C LYS A 52 15.34 -20.61 4.39
N GLN A 53 14.08 -20.25 4.20
CA GLN A 53 13.24 -19.65 5.22
C GLN A 53 12.10 -20.61 5.56
N PRO A 54 11.89 -20.95 6.84
CA PRO A 54 10.65 -21.60 7.28
C PRO A 54 9.45 -20.73 6.90
N THR A 55 8.40 -21.35 6.39
CA THR A 55 7.25 -20.66 5.81
C THR A 55 5.97 -21.26 6.37
N ARG A 56 5.14 -20.40 6.97
CA ARG A 56 3.81 -20.80 7.44
C ARG A 56 2.77 -20.63 6.35
N THR A 57 1.89 -21.60 6.20
CA THR A 57 0.81 -21.58 5.21
C THR A 57 -0.51 -21.89 5.90
N LEU A 58 -1.62 -21.52 5.27
CA LEU A 58 -2.96 -21.79 5.79
C LEU A 58 -3.21 -23.30 5.96
N SER A 59 -2.58 -24.14 5.13
CA SER A 59 -2.68 -25.61 5.21
C SER A 59 -2.14 -26.20 6.52
N GLN A 60 -1.35 -25.44 7.30
CA GLN A 60 -0.83 -25.85 8.59
C GLN A 60 -1.78 -25.52 9.76
N LEU A 61 -2.82 -24.72 9.52
CA LEU A 61 -3.86 -24.44 10.51
C LEU A 61 -4.97 -25.50 10.41
N PRO A 62 -5.81 -25.67 11.46
CA PRO A 62 -7.06 -26.40 11.33
C PRO A 62 -7.90 -25.86 10.17
N THR A 63 -8.86 -26.65 9.67
CA THR A 63 -9.76 -26.16 8.62
C THR A 63 -10.57 -24.96 9.10
N ILE A 64 -10.25 -23.79 8.57
CA ILE A 64 -10.97 -22.54 8.84
C ILE A 64 -12.01 -22.32 7.74
N PRO A 65 -13.31 -22.16 8.08
CA PRO A 65 -14.35 -21.89 7.11
C PRO A 65 -14.18 -20.50 6.49
N LEU A 66 -14.76 -20.28 5.31
CA LEU A 66 -14.86 -18.96 4.71
C LEU A 66 -15.54 -17.98 5.68
N ASP A 67 -15.05 -16.76 5.71
CA ASP A 67 -15.69 -15.65 6.40
C ASP A 67 -17.08 -15.41 5.76
N ALA A 68 -18.06 -15.07 6.59
CA ALA A 68 -19.39 -14.72 6.09
C ALA A 68 -19.33 -13.40 5.32
N ASP A 69 -20.25 -13.23 4.37
CA ASP A 69 -20.40 -11.98 3.63
C ASP A 69 -20.47 -10.78 4.59
N GLY A 70 -19.70 -9.75 4.21
CA GLY A 70 -19.52 -8.54 5.01
C GLY A 70 -20.48 -7.42 4.62
N SER A 71 -20.28 -6.26 5.24
CA SER A 71 -20.86 -4.99 4.78
C SER A 71 -20.43 -4.68 3.33
N PRO A 72 -21.04 -3.70 2.65
CA PRO A 72 -20.58 -3.24 1.33
C PRO A 72 -19.11 -2.85 1.30
N PHE A 73 -18.56 -2.40 2.43
CA PHE A 73 -17.14 -2.02 2.57
C PHE A 73 -16.22 -3.22 2.79
N GLY A 74 -16.77 -4.41 3.09
CA GLY A 74 -16.01 -5.63 3.40
C GLY A 74 -15.69 -5.82 4.88
N GLY A 75 -16.49 -5.22 5.78
CA GLY A 75 -16.42 -5.40 7.24
C GLY A 75 -17.13 -6.67 7.72
N TYR A 76 -16.73 -7.18 8.88
CA TYR A 76 -17.23 -8.43 9.45
C TYR A 76 -18.61 -8.27 10.10
N SER A 77 -19.64 -8.83 9.46
CA SER A 77 -21.04 -8.69 9.87
C SER A 77 -21.36 -9.24 11.26
N LYS A 78 -20.59 -10.21 11.78
CA LYS A 78 -20.83 -10.84 13.08
C LYS A 78 -20.29 -10.04 14.29
N ALA A 79 -19.55 -8.96 14.05
CA ALA A 79 -19.08 -8.09 15.11
C ALA A 79 -19.20 -6.62 14.67
N SER A 80 -20.09 -5.89 15.34
CA SER A 80 -20.34 -4.49 15.05
C SER A 80 -20.31 -3.61 16.30
N GLU A 81 -20.20 -2.32 16.04
CA GLU A 81 -20.37 -1.18 16.93
C GLU A 81 -21.32 -0.18 16.25
N GLN A 82 -21.52 1.00 16.85
CA GLN A 82 -22.27 2.06 16.19
C GLN A 82 -21.54 2.56 14.94
N GLY A 83 -22.24 2.54 13.80
CA GLY A 83 -21.81 3.16 12.54
C GLY A 83 -21.85 4.69 12.62
N THR A 84 -20.80 5.32 12.12
CA THR A 84 -20.62 6.79 12.13
C THR A 84 -20.68 7.40 10.74
N GLY A 85 -20.85 6.60 9.70
CA GLY A 85 -20.76 7.04 8.30
C GLY A 85 -19.33 7.19 7.78
N PHE A 86 -18.31 6.96 8.62
CA PHE A 86 -16.89 7.08 8.29
C PHE A 86 -16.09 5.97 8.97
N PHE A 87 -14.95 5.62 8.38
CA PHE A 87 -14.02 4.70 9.02
C PHE A 87 -13.41 5.29 10.29
N ARG A 88 -13.22 4.45 11.30
CA ARG A 88 -12.56 4.83 12.55
C ARG A 88 -11.74 3.68 13.12
N THR A 89 -10.97 3.93 14.17
CA THR A 89 -10.27 2.88 14.93
C THR A 89 -11.04 2.55 16.21
N THR A 90 -10.92 1.30 16.66
CA THR A 90 -11.44 0.85 17.96
C THR A 90 -10.49 -0.20 18.53
N GLN A 91 -10.58 -0.42 19.85
CA GLN A 91 -9.90 -1.54 20.50
C GLN A 91 -10.94 -2.40 21.22
N ARG A 92 -10.98 -3.70 20.90
CA ARG A 92 -11.88 -4.69 21.50
C ARG A 92 -11.06 -5.90 21.93
N ASP A 93 -11.25 -6.35 23.17
CA ASP A 93 -10.60 -7.54 23.72
C ASP A 93 -9.06 -7.53 23.57
N GLY A 94 -8.49 -6.33 23.71
CA GLY A 94 -7.05 -6.09 23.57
C GLY A 94 -6.55 -6.03 22.12
N ARG A 95 -7.40 -6.26 21.11
CA ARG A 95 -7.09 -6.14 19.68
C ARG A 95 -7.57 -4.83 19.09
N TRP A 96 -6.71 -4.22 18.30
CA TRP A 96 -7.09 -3.08 17.45
C TRP A 96 -7.85 -3.54 16.21
N TRP A 97 -8.83 -2.74 15.84
CA TRP A 97 -9.62 -2.89 14.62
C TRP A 97 -9.81 -1.54 13.94
N LEU A 98 -10.01 -1.58 12.63
CA LEU A 98 -10.80 -0.52 11.99
C LEU A 98 -12.28 -0.85 12.20
N VAL A 99 -13.13 0.17 12.10
CA VAL A 99 -14.57 0.04 12.03
C VAL A 99 -15.02 0.74 10.76
N ASP A 100 -15.83 0.06 9.96
CA ASP A 100 -16.36 0.62 8.72
C ASP A 100 -17.49 1.64 8.97
N PRO A 101 -17.95 2.39 7.94
CA PRO A 101 -19.01 3.38 8.08
C PRO A 101 -20.33 2.86 8.68
N GLU A 102 -20.65 1.57 8.49
CA GLU A 102 -21.85 0.92 9.01
C GLU A 102 -21.65 0.35 10.43
N GLY A 103 -20.42 0.36 10.95
CA GLY A 103 -20.10 -0.07 12.29
C GLY A 103 -19.47 -1.46 12.40
N HIS A 104 -19.19 -2.15 11.30
CA HIS A 104 -18.61 -3.51 11.35
C HIS A 104 -17.09 -3.48 11.54
N LEU A 105 -16.55 -4.47 12.26
CA LEU A 105 -15.10 -4.61 12.40
C LEU A 105 -14.45 -4.84 11.05
N PHE A 106 -13.37 -4.13 10.78
CA PHE A 106 -12.79 -4.02 9.46
C PHE A 106 -11.28 -4.25 9.48
N LEU A 107 -10.80 -4.88 8.41
CA LEU A 107 -9.38 -4.96 8.08
C LEU A 107 -9.21 -4.51 6.64
N HIS A 108 -8.30 -3.58 6.42
CA HIS A 108 -8.07 -3.05 5.09
C HIS A 108 -7.07 -3.94 4.35
N ARG A 109 -7.59 -4.82 3.49
CA ARG A 109 -6.81 -5.70 2.59
C ARG A 109 -6.73 -5.02 1.24
N GLY A 110 -5.65 -4.27 1.05
CA GLY A 110 -5.49 -3.39 -0.10
C GLY A 110 -4.42 -3.81 -1.09
N VAL A 111 -4.46 -3.21 -2.27
CA VAL A 111 -3.41 -3.29 -3.29
C VAL A 111 -2.95 -1.89 -3.66
N THR A 112 -1.64 -1.66 -3.68
CA THR A 112 -1.08 -0.36 -4.07
C THR A 112 -0.88 -0.28 -5.59
N SER A 113 -0.78 0.95 -6.10
CA SER A 113 -0.47 1.25 -7.50
C SER A 113 -1.40 0.56 -8.51
N VAL A 114 -2.69 0.44 -8.19
CA VAL A 114 -3.73 0.00 -9.14
C VAL A 114 -3.93 1.10 -10.16
N ARG A 115 -3.15 1.04 -11.23
CA ARG A 115 -3.10 2.03 -12.30
C ARG A 115 -2.55 1.41 -13.57
N GLN A 116 -2.82 2.05 -14.69
CA GLN A 116 -2.35 1.63 -15.99
C GLN A 116 -0.85 1.90 -16.18
N ILE A 117 -0.15 0.96 -16.81
CA ILE A 117 1.23 1.10 -17.29
C ILE A 117 1.25 2.01 -18.51
N ARG A 118 2.27 2.87 -18.62
CA ARG A 118 2.29 3.94 -19.65
C ARG A 118 3.04 3.58 -20.93
N SER A 119 3.70 2.42 -20.98
CA SER A 119 4.39 1.96 -22.19
C SER A 119 3.40 1.64 -23.31
N THR A 120 3.82 1.82 -24.56
CA THR A 120 3.00 1.49 -25.74
C THR A 120 2.56 0.02 -25.75
N PRO A 121 3.44 -0.97 -25.50
CA PRO A 121 3.02 -2.38 -25.56
C PRO A 121 2.05 -2.77 -24.44
N ALA A 122 2.18 -2.17 -23.25
CA ALA A 122 1.21 -2.39 -22.19
C ALA A 122 -0.14 -1.75 -22.56
N ARG A 123 -0.14 -0.56 -23.18
CA ARG A 123 -1.37 0.07 -23.67
C ARG A 123 -2.08 -0.79 -24.72
N GLU A 124 -1.35 -1.35 -25.67
CA GLU A 124 -1.87 -2.27 -26.67
C GLU A 124 -2.46 -3.54 -26.02
N SER A 125 -1.74 -4.12 -25.05
CA SER A 125 -2.21 -5.30 -24.31
C SER A 125 -3.49 -5.03 -23.52
N LEU A 126 -3.58 -3.87 -22.87
CA LEU A 126 -4.78 -3.43 -22.16
C LEU A 126 -5.96 -3.32 -23.12
N LEU A 127 -5.79 -2.64 -24.26
CA LEU A 127 -6.87 -2.48 -25.24
C LEU A 127 -7.28 -3.81 -25.87
N ALA A 128 -6.33 -4.72 -26.12
CA ALA A 128 -6.63 -6.05 -26.65
C ALA A 128 -7.43 -6.90 -25.66
N GLN A 129 -7.14 -6.82 -24.36
CA GLN A 129 -7.80 -7.62 -23.33
C GLN A 129 -9.14 -7.03 -22.87
N PHE A 130 -9.18 -5.73 -22.61
CA PHE A 130 -10.32 -5.07 -21.96
C PHE A 130 -11.14 -4.22 -22.94
N GLY A 131 -10.61 -3.86 -24.10
CA GLY A 131 -11.27 -3.01 -25.10
C GLY A 131 -11.34 -1.52 -24.73
N SER A 132 -11.35 -1.16 -23.44
CA SER A 132 -11.38 0.23 -22.97
C SER A 132 -10.81 0.40 -21.56
N ASP A 133 -10.49 1.64 -21.20
CA ASP A 133 -10.04 2.00 -19.84
C ASP A 133 -11.11 1.73 -18.79
N LYS A 134 -12.39 1.93 -19.13
CA LYS A 134 -13.53 1.65 -18.25
C LYS A 134 -13.68 0.17 -17.95
N ASN A 135 -13.53 -0.67 -18.97
CA ASN A 135 -13.61 -2.12 -18.81
C ASN A 135 -12.41 -2.66 -18.03
N TRP A 136 -11.21 -2.10 -18.25
CA TRP A 136 -10.03 -2.42 -17.44
C TRP A 136 -10.28 -2.08 -15.96
N ALA A 137 -10.82 -0.89 -15.67
CA ALA A 137 -11.12 -0.49 -14.30
C ALA A 137 -12.14 -1.43 -13.63
N SER A 138 -13.24 -1.75 -14.34
CA SER A 138 -14.29 -2.64 -13.83
C SER A 138 -13.76 -4.06 -13.59
N ALA A 139 -13.10 -4.66 -14.60
CA ALA A 139 -12.51 -6.00 -14.49
C ALA A 139 -11.41 -6.08 -13.42
N THR A 140 -10.65 -4.99 -13.22
CA THR A 140 -9.64 -4.92 -12.15
C THR A 140 -10.30 -4.88 -10.77
N CYS A 141 -11.33 -4.06 -10.57
CA CYS A 141 -12.05 -4.02 -9.29
C CYS A 141 -12.80 -5.33 -8.98
N GLU A 142 -13.31 -6.03 -10.00
CA GLU A 142 -13.88 -7.37 -9.88
C GLU A 142 -12.81 -8.40 -9.51
N LEU A 143 -11.69 -8.44 -10.25
CA LEU A 143 -10.55 -9.31 -9.92
C LEU A 143 -10.11 -9.11 -8.47
N LEU A 144 -9.91 -7.88 -8.02
CA LEU A 144 -9.45 -7.64 -6.65
C LEU A 144 -10.43 -8.18 -5.60
N ARG A 145 -11.73 -7.99 -5.79
CA ARG A 145 -12.75 -8.56 -4.91
C ARG A 145 -12.77 -10.08 -4.92
N ASP A 146 -12.71 -10.67 -6.11
CA ASP A 146 -12.72 -12.13 -6.28
C ASP A 146 -11.52 -12.80 -5.62
N GLN A 147 -10.44 -12.04 -5.38
CA GLN A 147 -9.24 -12.45 -4.66
C GLN A 147 -9.25 -12.02 -3.18
N GLY A 148 -10.41 -11.58 -2.66
CA GLY A 148 -10.64 -11.22 -1.26
C GLY A 148 -10.05 -9.87 -0.81
N PHE A 149 -9.57 -9.04 -1.73
CA PHE A 149 -9.19 -7.66 -1.41
C PHE A 149 -10.44 -6.77 -1.34
N ASN A 150 -10.47 -5.88 -0.35
CA ASN A 150 -11.56 -4.90 -0.17
C ASN A 150 -11.10 -3.46 -0.41
N GLY A 151 -9.83 -3.27 -0.78
CA GLY A 151 -9.16 -1.98 -0.70
C GLY A 151 -8.22 -1.60 -1.84
N LEU A 152 -8.09 -0.30 -2.06
CA LEU A 152 -7.09 0.36 -2.88
C LEU A 152 -6.13 1.11 -1.94
N GLY A 153 -4.84 0.76 -2.01
CA GLY A 153 -3.78 1.41 -1.25
C GLY A 153 -3.27 2.68 -1.94
N ALA A 154 -2.05 3.10 -1.59
CA ALA A 154 -1.43 4.27 -2.18
C ALA A 154 -1.19 4.14 -3.70
N TRP A 155 -1.22 5.28 -4.40
CA TRP A 155 -0.93 5.44 -5.84
C TRP A 155 -1.91 4.76 -6.80
N CYS A 156 -3.15 4.51 -6.39
CA CYS A 156 -4.20 4.00 -7.27
C CYS A 156 -4.82 5.14 -8.11
N ASP A 157 -5.34 4.81 -9.29
CA ASP A 157 -6.01 5.74 -10.21
C ASP A 157 -7.50 5.89 -9.81
N GLU A 158 -7.75 6.45 -8.63
CA GLU A 158 -9.06 6.50 -7.98
C GLU A 158 -10.15 7.09 -8.87
N GLU A 159 -9.85 8.16 -9.60
CA GLU A 159 -10.79 8.81 -10.53
C GLU A 159 -11.27 7.89 -11.66
N LYS A 160 -10.46 6.91 -12.07
CA LYS A 160 -10.86 5.90 -13.08
C LYS A 160 -11.50 4.66 -12.46
N LEU A 161 -11.09 4.32 -11.23
CA LEU A 161 -11.56 3.12 -10.52
C LEU A 161 -12.90 3.37 -9.82
N GLN A 162 -13.25 4.63 -9.55
CA GLN A 162 -14.51 5.08 -8.93
C GLN A 162 -15.29 5.96 -9.91
N PRO A 163 -16.62 5.78 -10.11
CA PRO A 163 -17.46 4.70 -9.66
C PRO A 163 -17.45 3.60 -10.73
N SER A 164 -16.51 2.66 -10.65
CA SER A 164 -16.77 1.36 -11.30
C SER A 164 -18.08 0.79 -10.71
N SER A 165 -18.69 -0.21 -11.33
CA SER A 165 -19.92 -0.89 -10.85
C SER A 165 -19.79 -1.56 -9.46
N SER A 166 -18.75 -1.21 -8.71
CA SER A 166 -18.08 -2.00 -7.70
C SER A 166 -17.09 -1.10 -6.94
N ASN A 167 -17.57 -0.15 -6.14
CA ASN A 167 -16.76 0.77 -5.33
C ASN A 167 -15.81 0.03 -4.37
N MET A 168 -14.50 0.26 -4.42
CA MET A 168 -13.57 -0.29 -3.43
C MET A 168 -13.24 0.77 -2.36
N VAL A 169 -12.98 0.34 -1.12
CA VAL A 169 -12.43 1.24 -0.09
C VAL A 169 -11.09 1.76 -0.58
N TYR A 170 -10.75 3.04 -0.39
CA TYR A 170 -9.51 3.59 -0.94
C TYR A 170 -8.77 4.52 0.02
N THR A 171 -7.50 4.79 -0.28
CA THR A 171 -6.64 5.72 0.48
C THR A 171 -5.94 6.70 -0.44
N GLN A 172 -5.86 7.96 -0.02
CA GLN A 172 -5.21 9.02 -0.79
C GLN A 172 -3.80 9.31 -0.27
N LEU A 173 -2.82 9.47 -1.17
CA LEU A 173 -1.45 9.86 -0.83
C LEU A 173 -1.14 11.27 -1.33
N TRP A 174 -0.91 12.19 -0.38
CA TRP A 174 -0.83 13.63 -0.68
C TRP A 174 0.56 14.15 -0.98
N ASN A 175 1.61 13.46 -0.55
CA ASN A 175 2.99 13.86 -0.80
C ASN A 175 3.28 15.30 -0.32
N PHE A 176 2.86 15.68 0.89
CA PHE A 176 2.96 17.05 1.40
C PHE A 176 4.41 17.58 1.34
N MET A 177 5.36 16.86 1.93
CA MET A 177 6.75 17.30 2.01
C MET A 177 7.46 17.21 0.65
N SER A 178 7.22 16.16 -0.13
CA SER A 178 7.86 16.05 -1.45
C SER A 178 7.29 17.04 -2.48
N SER A 179 5.99 17.35 -2.42
CA SER A 179 5.38 18.41 -3.25
C SER A 179 5.88 19.79 -2.84
N TYR A 180 5.98 20.05 -1.53
CA TYR A 180 6.62 21.27 -1.04
C TYR A 180 8.08 21.35 -1.51
N GLY A 181 8.84 20.27 -1.39
CA GLY A 181 10.23 20.23 -1.81
C GLY A 181 10.44 20.47 -3.30
N LYS A 182 9.52 20.02 -4.16
CA LYS A 182 9.52 20.36 -5.60
C LYS A 182 9.29 21.86 -5.82
N LYS A 183 8.34 22.47 -5.08
CA LYS A 183 8.07 23.92 -5.15
C LYS A 183 9.26 24.74 -4.65
N ARG A 184 9.81 24.37 -3.48
CA ARG A 184 10.94 25.03 -2.83
C ARG A 184 12.23 24.90 -3.64
N GLY A 185 12.43 23.74 -4.28
CA GLY A 185 13.66 23.35 -4.96
C GLY A 185 14.66 22.65 -4.02
N GLY A 186 15.57 21.88 -4.62
CA GLY A 186 16.65 21.16 -3.93
C GLY A 186 16.40 19.66 -3.69
N THR A 187 15.19 19.16 -3.97
CA THR A 187 14.93 17.71 -3.98
C THR A 187 15.50 17.01 -5.20
N TYR A 188 15.81 15.72 -5.07
CA TYR A 188 16.25 14.85 -6.18
C TYR A 188 15.62 13.45 -6.03
N GLN A 189 15.60 12.66 -7.11
CA GLN A 189 15.04 11.31 -7.07
C GLN A 189 16.00 10.34 -6.36
N LYS A 190 15.51 9.58 -5.39
CA LYS A 190 16.16 8.35 -4.87
C LYS A 190 15.33 7.14 -5.28
N SER A 191 15.90 5.94 -5.17
CA SER A 191 15.18 4.70 -5.45
C SER A 191 13.97 4.57 -4.50
N GLY A 192 12.75 4.71 -5.03
CA GLY A 192 11.50 4.55 -4.28
C GLY A 192 10.98 5.78 -3.53
N HIS A 193 11.78 6.84 -3.37
CA HIS A 193 11.38 8.01 -2.57
C HIS A 193 12.12 9.31 -2.96
N THR A 194 11.71 10.42 -2.34
CA THR A 194 12.31 11.74 -2.58
C THR A 194 13.56 11.94 -1.73
N GLY A 195 14.66 12.33 -2.36
CA GLY A 195 15.89 12.78 -1.71
C GLY A 195 15.83 14.27 -1.38
N TYR A 196 16.43 14.64 -0.26
CA TYR A 196 16.53 16.02 0.24
C TYR A 196 18.01 16.38 0.46
N PRO A 197 18.39 17.67 0.45
CA PRO A 197 19.73 18.13 0.79
C PRO A 197 20.14 17.58 2.17
N ASN A 198 21.26 16.88 2.25
CA ASN A 198 21.73 16.17 3.45
C ASN A 198 20.69 15.25 4.13
N GLY A 199 19.65 14.80 3.43
CA GLY A 199 18.57 14.04 4.06
C GLY A 199 17.67 14.86 4.98
N CYS A 200 17.72 16.20 4.90
CA CYS A 200 16.91 17.12 5.70
C CYS A 200 15.64 17.53 4.95
N PRO A 201 14.45 17.01 5.31
CA PRO A 201 13.20 17.51 4.78
C PRO A 201 12.99 18.98 5.18
N PHE A 202 12.19 19.73 4.44
CA PHE A 202 12.05 21.18 4.68
C PHE A 202 11.01 21.50 5.76
N ILE A 203 11.08 20.80 6.90
CA ILE A 203 10.07 20.85 7.98
C ILE A 203 9.98 22.25 8.61
N PHE A 204 11.15 22.89 8.78
CA PHE A 204 11.29 24.16 9.51
C PHE A 204 11.20 25.39 8.61
N ASP A 205 10.86 25.21 7.34
CA ASP A 205 10.63 26.33 6.45
C ASP A 205 9.36 27.10 6.86
N PRO A 206 9.41 28.44 6.98
CA PRO A 206 8.27 29.23 7.45
C PRO A 206 7.06 29.18 6.50
N GLU A 207 7.28 28.87 5.22
CA GLU A 207 6.20 28.73 4.22
C GLU A 207 5.55 27.33 4.23
N PHE A 208 6.15 26.35 4.89
CA PHE A 208 5.64 24.97 4.86
C PHE A 208 4.23 24.84 5.46
N PRO A 209 3.88 25.47 6.60
CA PRO A 209 2.51 25.43 7.13
C PRO A 209 1.46 26.02 6.18
N GLU A 210 1.75 27.16 5.54
CA GLU A 210 0.82 27.77 4.57
C GLU A 210 0.68 26.91 3.32
N PHE A 211 1.79 26.31 2.86
CA PHE A 211 1.74 25.34 1.77
C PHE A 211 0.85 24.14 2.13
N CYS A 212 1.00 23.57 3.33
CA CYS A 212 0.18 22.45 3.78
C CYS A 212 -1.30 22.80 3.82
N ASP A 213 -1.68 23.97 4.34
CA ASP A 213 -3.08 24.40 4.37
C ASP A 213 -3.66 24.51 2.95
N LYS A 214 -2.92 25.14 2.03
CA LYS A 214 -3.35 25.27 0.63
C LYS A 214 -3.39 23.93 -0.09
N HIS A 215 -2.41 23.06 0.14
CA HIS A 215 -2.38 21.74 -0.48
C HIS A 215 -3.53 20.87 0.03
N ALA A 216 -3.83 20.96 1.32
CA ALA A 216 -4.91 20.20 1.95
C ALA A 216 -6.32 20.66 1.54
N SER A 217 -6.49 21.85 0.95
CA SER A 217 -7.81 22.29 0.48
C SER A 217 -8.37 21.40 -0.65
N GLN A 218 -7.52 20.61 -1.31
CA GLN A 218 -7.92 19.62 -2.31
C GLN A 218 -8.75 18.48 -1.71
N LEU A 219 -8.62 18.20 -0.40
CA LEU A 219 -9.39 17.14 0.28
C LEU A 219 -10.89 17.43 0.30
N ALA A 220 -11.30 18.68 0.07
CA ALA A 220 -12.72 19.06 0.04
C ALA A 220 -13.54 18.30 -1.03
N THR A 221 -12.90 17.70 -2.03
CA THR A 221 -13.57 16.91 -3.08
C THR A 221 -13.98 15.50 -2.60
N SER A 222 -13.32 14.96 -1.58
CA SER A 222 -13.54 13.59 -1.07
C SER A 222 -13.89 13.54 0.43
N LYS A 223 -13.88 14.66 1.15
CA LYS A 223 -14.09 14.73 2.62
C LYS A 223 -15.40 14.14 3.17
N ASP A 224 -16.39 13.93 2.31
CA ASP A 224 -17.71 13.37 2.66
C ASP A 224 -17.94 11.98 2.02
N ASP A 225 -16.96 11.42 1.32
CA ASP A 225 -17.07 10.10 0.67
C ASP A 225 -16.85 8.95 1.67
N PRO A 226 -17.88 8.15 1.99
CA PRO A 226 -17.73 7.06 2.97
C PRO A 226 -16.80 5.94 2.52
N TRP A 227 -16.40 5.86 1.25
CA TRP A 227 -15.46 4.86 0.73
C TRP A 227 -13.99 5.23 0.94
N LEU A 228 -13.71 6.49 1.27
CA LEU A 228 -12.37 6.92 1.61
C LEU A 228 -12.03 6.42 3.03
N LEU A 229 -11.01 5.56 3.14
CA LEU A 229 -10.49 5.14 4.43
C LEU A 229 -9.74 6.30 5.11
N GLY A 230 -8.88 6.99 4.36
CA GLY A 230 -8.02 8.02 4.90
C GLY A 230 -6.83 8.43 4.03
N HIS A 231 -5.99 9.26 4.65
CA HIS A 231 -4.95 10.05 4.01
C HIS A 231 -3.55 9.64 4.46
N PHE A 232 -2.73 9.16 3.55
CA PHE A 232 -1.28 9.12 3.72
C PHE A 232 -0.69 10.51 3.47
N THR A 233 0.18 10.97 4.37
CA THR A 233 0.76 12.30 4.28
C THR A 233 1.90 12.37 3.26
N ASP A 234 2.79 11.38 3.29
CA ASP A 234 3.97 11.24 2.44
C ASP A 234 4.38 9.76 2.36
N ASN A 235 5.44 9.48 1.61
CA ASN A 235 6.05 8.15 1.50
C ASN A 235 7.53 8.21 1.87
N GLU A 236 7.96 7.37 2.81
CA GLU A 236 9.38 7.08 3.08
C GLU A 236 10.25 8.33 3.35
N LEU A 237 9.74 9.25 4.18
CA LEU A 237 10.53 10.41 4.62
C LEU A 237 11.84 9.98 5.33
N PRO A 238 12.93 10.75 5.18
CA PRO A 238 14.27 10.35 5.65
C PRO A 238 14.46 10.56 7.16
N TRP A 239 13.78 9.76 7.98
CA TRP A 239 13.94 9.77 9.43
C TRP A 239 15.20 9.02 9.86
N ASN A 240 16.28 9.76 10.14
CA ASN A 240 17.58 9.20 10.54
C ASN A 240 18.09 9.83 11.85
N LEU A 241 18.80 9.07 12.68
CA LEU A 241 19.27 9.57 13.99
C LEU A 241 20.29 10.71 13.89
N ASP A 242 20.98 10.85 12.76
CA ASP A 242 21.91 11.94 12.47
C ASP A 242 21.23 13.21 11.92
N LEU A 243 19.89 13.29 12.03
CA LEU A 243 19.12 14.41 11.47
C LEU A 243 19.56 15.76 12.05
N LEU A 244 19.91 15.82 13.34
CA LEU A 244 20.38 17.05 13.99
C LEU A 244 21.67 17.55 13.33
N GLU A 245 22.67 16.69 13.22
CA GLU A 245 23.93 17.00 12.54
C GLU A 245 23.69 17.39 11.08
N ASN A 246 22.86 16.64 10.37
CA ASN A 246 22.56 16.90 8.97
C ASN A 246 21.95 18.29 8.75
N TYR A 247 21.10 18.78 9.66
CA TYR A 247 20.58 20.16 9.60
C TYR A 247 21.63 21.20 9.97
N LEU A 248 22.49 20.93 10.96
CA LEU A 248 23.59 21.84 11.33
C LEU A 248 24.61 22.01 10.20
N ASP A 249 24.77 21.00 9.34
CA ASP A 249 25.65 21.04 8.17
C ASP A 249 25.05 21.77 6.95
N LEU A 250 23.77 22.16 7.01
CA LEU A 250 23.19 23.04 5.98
C LEU A 250 23.75 24.46 6.09
N PRO A 251 23.65 25.29 5.02
CA PRO A 251 24.06 26.69 5.08
C PRO A 251 23.36 27.45 6.22
N GLU A 252 24.07 28.34 6.92
CA GLU A 252 23.54 29.07 8.10
C GLU A 252 22.24 29.85 7.84
N ARG A 253 22.00 30.25 6.58
CA ARG A 253 20.78 30.93 6.15
C ARG A 253 19.56 30.01 6.00
N ASP A 254 19.77 28.70 5.92
CA ASP A 254 18.70 27.72 5.74
C ASP A 254 17.81 27.67 7.01
N PRO A 255 16.47 27.69 6.87
CA PRO A 255 15.57 27.59 8.03
C PRO A 255 15.84 26.36 8.90
N GLY A 256 16.18 25.22 8.29
CA GLY A 256 16.50 24.00 9.00
C GLY A 256 17.76 24.10 9.85
N HIS A 257 18.83 24.71 9.33
CA HIS A 257 20.03 25.01 10.12
C HIS A 257 19.70 25.88 11.33
N ARG A 258 18.95 26.98 11.11
CA ARG A 258 18.58 27.92 12.19
C ARG A 258 17.75 27.26 13.28
N ALA A 259 16.82 26.38 12.91
CA ALA A 259 16.02 25.62 13.86
C ALA A 259 16.90 24.63 14.66
N ALA A 260 17.79 23.89 14.00
CA ALA A 260 18.68 22.94 14.64
C ALA A 260 19.65 23.59 15.64
N ILE A 261 20.30 24.69 15.26
CA ILE A 261 21.24 25.38 16.16
C ILE A 261 20.52 26.08 17.32
N ALA A 262 19.31 26.59 17.10
CA ALA A 262 18.50 27.15 18.18
C ALA A 262 18.11 26.08 19.19
N TRP A 263 17.61 24.93 18.72
CA TRP A 263 17.27 23.78 19.56
C TRP A 263 18.46 23.29 20.38
N LEU A 264 19.64 23.16 19.75
CA LEU A 264 20.86 22.71 20.43
C LEU A 264 21.30 23.71 21.52
N LYS A 265 21.28 25.02 21.20
CA LYS A 265 21.67 26.07 22.15
C LYS A 265 20.69 26.25 23.30
N GLU A 266 19.41 25.98 23.09
CA GLU A 266 18.43 25.98 24.18
C GLU A 266 18.77 24.90 25.21
N ARG A 267 19.19 23.72 24.75
CA ARG A 267 19.50 22.57 25.60
C ARG A 267 20.86 22.63 26.26
N HIS A 268 21.89 23.04 25.52
CA HIS A 268 23.30 22.98 25.97
C HIS A 268 23.93 24.36 26.20
N GLY A 269 23.15 25.44 26.04
CA GLY A 269 23.59 26.82 26.23
C GLY A 269 24.14 27.49 24.96
N PRO A 270 24.39 28.81 25.00
CA PRO A 270 24.63 29.65 23.82
C PRO A 270 25.94 29.32 23.05
N LYS A 271 26.87 28.59 23.68
CA LYS A 271 28.15 28.18 23.09
C LYS A 271 28.12 26.76 22.51
N ALA A 272 26.96 26.10 22.52
CA ALA A 272 26.82 24.73 22.02
C ALA A 272 27.21 24.62 20.55
N ARG A 273 27.87 23.51 20.22
CA ARG A 273 28.38 23.14 18.90
C ARG A 273 28.10 21.66 18.61
N ALA A 274 28.24 21.24 17.37
CA ALA A 274 27.98 19.86 16.95
C ALA A 274 28.75 18.81 17.78
N ALA A 275 29.93 19.15 18.30
CA ALA A 275 30.72 18.26 19.17
C ALA A 275 30.07 17.96 20.53
N ASP A 276 29.05 18.72 20.93
CA ASP A 276 28.34 18.55 22.21
C ASP A 276 27.11 17.62 22.07
N ILE A 277 26.79 17.16 20.86
CA ILE A 277 25.64 16.30 20.57
C ILE A 277 25.81 14.90 21.18
N THR A 278 24.82 14.49 21.96
CA THR A 278 24.71 13.15 22.54
C THR A 278 23.73 12.26 21.76
N ASP A 279 23.72 10.96 22.05
CA ASP A 279 22.72 10.04 21.47
C ASP A 279 21.28 10.39 21.89
N SER A 280 21.10 10.94 23.11
CA SER A 280 19.79 11.44 23.54
C SER A 280 19.37 12.66 22.71
N ASP A 281 20.30 13.53 22.35
CA ASP A 281 19.97 14.70 21.52
C ASP A 281 19.55 14.28 20.11
N ARG A 282 20.18 13.24 19.56
CA ARG A 282 19.81 12.65 18.27
C ARG A 282 18.37 12.15 18.26
N THR A 283 17.99 11.36 19.27
CA THR A 283 16.61 10.85 19.39
C THR A 283 15.61 11.97 19.67
N ASP A 284 15.94 12.90 20.56
CA ASP A 284 15.04 13.98 20.97
C ASP A 284 14.81 14.97 19.82
N PHE A 285 15.86 15.32 19.07
CA PHE A 285 15.73 16.21 17.92
C PHE A 285 14.97 15.54 16.77
N LEU A 286 15.21 14.25 16.51
CA LEU A 286 14.40 13.51 15.53
C LEU A 286 12.92 13.52 15.93
N ALA A 287 12.61 13.27 17.21
CA ALA A 287 11.24 13.30 17.72
C ALA A 287 10.64 14.70 17.60
N TYR A 288 11.39 15.76 17.88
CA TYR A 288 10.99 17.15 17.70
C TYR A 288 10.67 17.49 16.23
N ALA A 289 11.54 17.07 15.30
CA ALA A 289 11.32 17.29 13.87
C ALA A 289 10.08 16.52 13.37
N ALA A 290 9.93 15.25 13.77
CA ALA A 290 8.76 14.45 13.44
C ALA A 290 7.47 15.04 14.01
N ASP A 291 7.47 15.43 15.28
CA ASP A 291 6.32 16.07 15.92
C ASP A 291 5.92 17.37 15.20
N THR A 292 6.91 18.20 14.85
CA THR A 292 6.69 19.44 14.10
C THR A 292 6.03 19.16 12.75
N TYR A 293 6.58 18.23 11.96
CA TYR A 293 6.02 17.85 10.67
C TYR A 293 4.59 17.32 10.80
N PHE A 294 4.36 16.33 11.67
CA PHE A 294 3.06 15.69 11.80
C PHE A 294 2.01 16.63 12.39
N SER A 295 2.39 17.52 13.31
CA SER A 295 1.53 18.59 13.84
C SER A 295 1.05 19.53 12.74
N ILE A 296 1.95 19.98 11.85
CA ILE A 296 1.61 20.88 10.74
C ILE A 296 0.66 20.19 9.77
N VAL A 297 1.04 19.00 9.28
CA VAL A 297 0.29 18.31 8.23
C VAL A 297 -1.05 17.81 8.74
N SER A 298 -1.12 17.25 9.95
CA SER A 298 -2.37 16.71 10.49
C SER A 298 -3.37 17.83 10.81
N LYS A 299 -2.91 18.99 11.27
CA LYS A 299 -3.77 20.18 11.43
C LYS A 299 -4.34 20.65 10.09
N ALA A 300 -3.51 20.68 9.04
CA ALA A 300 -3.97 21.04 7.70
C ALA A 300 -5.02 20.04 7.17
N ILE A 301 -4.76 18.73 7.30
CA ILE A 301 -5.74 17.69 6.91
C ILE A 301 -7.03 17.86 7.70
N ARG A 302 -6.98 17.90 9.04
CA ARG A 302 -8.17 18.01 9.89
C ARG A 302 -9.03 19.24 9.61
N LYS A 303 -8.42 20.35 9.19
CA LYS A 303 -9.14 21.57 8.83
C LYS A 303 -10.02 21.38 7.58
N HIS A 304 -9.57 20.60 6.61
CA HIS A 304 -10.28 20.40 5.33
C HIS A 304 -11.03 19.06 5.26
N ASP A 305 -10.66 18.10 6.09
CA ASP A 305 -11.30 16.80 6.26
C ASP A 305 -11.29 16.37 7.75
N PRO A 306 -12.38 16.67 8.49
CA PRO A 306 -12.48 16.33 9.89
C PRO A 306 -12.84 14.86 10.15
N ASN A 307 -13.22 14.10 9.12
CA ASN A 307 -13.87 12.80 9.26
C ASN A 307 -12.93 11.62 9.02
N HIS A 308 -12.11 11.67 7.97
CA HIS A 308 -11.33 10.52 7.53
C HIS A 308 -10.04 10.29 8.32
N LEU A 309 -9.53 9.07 8.31
CA LEU A 309 -8.32 8.72 9.06
C LEU A 309 -7.07 9.41 8.49
N ILE A 310 -6.15 9.81 9.36
CA ILE A 310 -4.78 10.21 9.01
C ILE A 310 -3.89 8.99 9.23
N LEU A 311 -3.30 8.51 8.15
CA LEU A 311 -2.59 7.23 8.09
C LEU A 311 -1.06 7.38 8.22
N GLY A 312 -0.57 8.60 8.41
CA GLY A 312 0.86 8.90 8.55
C GLY A 312 1.66 8.83 7.25
N SER A 313 2.99 8.71 7.38
CA SER A 313 3.95 8.94 6.28
C SER A 313 4.69 7.68 5.80
N ARG A 314 4.12 6.48 6.00
CA ARG A 314 4.63 5.20 5.49
C ARG A 314 6.10 4.98 5.87
N PHE A 315 6.36 4.76 7.16
CA PHE A 315 7.72 4.59 7.69
C PHE A 315 8.42 3.39 7.06
N HIS A 316 9.75 3.45 6.96
CA HIS A 316 10.54 2.42 6.30
C HIS A 316 11.96 2.32 6.86
N GLY A 317 12.67 1.26 6.46
CA GLY A 317 14.11 1.12 6.70
C GLY A 317 14.49 1.18 8.18
N ARG A 318 15.52 1.98 8.50
CA ARG A 318 16.06 2.10 9.86
C ARG A 318 15.10 2.83 10.81
N ALA A 319 14.24 3.70 10.28
CA ALA A 319 13.25 4.46 11.06
C ALA A 319 12.32 3.52 11.85
N LEU A 320 12.10 2.30 11.36
CA LEU A 320 11.29 1.27 12.02
C LEU A 320 11.84 0.81 13.37
N ARG A 321 13.07 1.17 13.72
CA ARG A 321 13.73 0.83 15.00
C ARG A 321 13.94 2.04 15.90
N ILE A 322 13.25 3.16 15.63
CA ILE A 322 13.36 4.39 16.41
C ILE A 322 12.03 4.63 17.16
N PRO A 323 11.88 4.16 18.40
CA PRO A 323 10.63 4.26 19.15
C PRO A 323 10.07 5.68 19.29
N GLU A 324 10.95 6.67 19.46
CA GLU A 324 10.61 8.08 19.66
C GLU A 324 9.94 8.69 18.41
N LEU A 325 10.23 8.16 17.22
CA LEU A 325 9.55 8.54 15.99
C LEU A 325 8.07 8.12 16.02
N PHE A 326 7.80 6.90 16.47
CA PHE A 326 6.43 6.36 16.57
C PHE A 326 5.63 7.13 17.61
N GLU A 327 6.25 7.46 18.73
CA GLU A 327 5.66 8.29 19.79
C GLU A 327 5.31 9.69 19.29
N ALA A 328 6.23 10.36 18.61
CA ALA A 328 5.99 11.68 18.03
C ALA A 328 4.85 11.66 17.00
N ALA A 329 4.85 10.68 16.08
CA ALA A 329 3.82 10.57 15.05
C ALA A 329 2.44 10.20 15.63
N GLY A 330 2.40 9.29 16.61
CA GLY A 330 1.17 8.79 17.23
C GLY A 330 0.32 9.86 17.93
N ARG A 331 0.94 10.99 18.30
CA ARG A 331 0.22 12.18 18.83
C ARG A 331 -0.70 12.84 17.80
N HIS A 332 -0.43 12.67 16.50
CA HIS A 332 -1.09 13.45 15.44
C HIS A 332 -1.88 12.61 14.44
N VAL A 333 -1.56 11.31 14.31
CA VAL A 333 -2.20 10.41 13.32
C VAL A 333 -3.12 9.40 14.01
N ASP A 334 -4.08 8.83 13.27
CA ASP A 334 -5.00 7.82 13.80
C ASP A 334 -4.49 6.39 13.63
N VAL A 335 -3.71 6.16 12.57
CA VAL A 335 -3.10 4.87 12.22
C VAL A 335 -1.66 5.12 11.79
N ILE A 336 -0.73 4.28 12.23
CA ILE A 336 0.65 4.31 11.77
C ILE A 336 0.80 3.40 10.54
N SER A 337 1.32 3.94 9.45
CA SER A 337 1.65 3.18 8.24
C SER A 337 3.12 2.80 8.15
N VAL A 338 3.39 1.55 7.78
CA VAL A 338 4.74 0.98 7.68
C VAL A 338 4.94 0.22 6.38
N ASN A 339 5.96 0.61 5.60
CA ASN A 339 6.48 -0.19 4.50
C ASN A 339 7.43 -1.26 5.07
N TYR A 340 6.96 -2.50 5.20
CA TYR A 340 7.65 -3.55 5.93
C TYR A 340 8.37 -4.54 5.02
N TYR A 341 9.40 -4.04 4.36
CA TYR A 341 10.32 -4.88 3.59
C TYR A 341 11.28 -5.66 4.48
N HIS A 342 11.94 -6.63 3.86
CA HIS A 342 13.05 -7.38 4.42
C HIS A 342 12.76 -8.35 5.57
N ALA A 343 11.51 -8.43 6.04
CA ALA A 343 11.01 -9.48 6.91
C ALA A 343 10.46 -10.64 6.06
N TRP A 344 10.82 -11.88 6.39
CA TRP A 344 10.15 -13.05 5.81
C TRP A 344 8.82 -13.30 6.53
N THR A 345 8.90 -13.39 7.85
CA THR A 345 7.75 -13.36 8.77
C THR A 345 7.79 -12.04 9.55
N PRO A 346 6.66 -11.33 9.73
CA PRO A 346 6.59 -10.14 10.58
C PRO A 346 7.09 -10.43 12.00
N ASP A 347 7.89 -9.52 12.56
CA ASP A 347 8.40 -9.66 13.94
C ASP A 347 7.31 -9.21 14.94
N PRO A 348 6.71 -10.12 15.73
CA PRO A 348 5.62 -9.77 16.63
C PRO A 348 6.04 -8.76 17.71
N LYS A 349 7.29 -8.80 18.18
CA LYS A 349 7.80 -7.86 19.19
C LYS A 349 7.90 -6.45 18.60
N LEU A 350 8.30 -6.37 17.35
CA LEU A 350 8.42 -5.10 16.65
C LEU A 350 7.05 -4.48 16.37
N LEU A 351 6.08 -5.26 15.88
CA LEU A 351 4.70 -4.79 15.69
C LEU A 351 4.12 -4.26 17.01
N ALA A 352 4.25 -5.04 18.09
CA ALA A 352 3.80 -4.62 19.42
C ALA A 352 4.51 -3.34 19.90
N THR A 353 5.80 -3.19 19.62
CA THR A 353 6.57 -1.99 19.97
C THR A 353 6.05 -0.75 19.23
N TRP A 354 5.77 -0.86 17.92
CA TRP A 354 5.23 0.26 17.14
C TRP A 354 3.90 0.75 17.71
N ALA A 355 2.97 -0.17 17.99
CA ALA A 355 1.66 0.18 18.53
C ALA A 355 1.77 0.72 19.96
N LYS A 356 2.60 0.10 20.82
CA LYS A 356 2.82 0.56 22.19
C LYS A 356 3.41 1.97 22.25
N ARG A 357 4.39 2.29 21.40
CA ARG A 357 5.07 3.59 21.40
C ARG A 357 4.21 4.68 20.77
N SER A 358 3.47 4.37 19.71
CA SER A 358 2.57 5.35 19.08
C SER A 358 1.22 5.52 19.80
N GLY A 359 0.76 4.50 20.52
CA GLY A 359 -0.61 4.44 21.03
C GLY A 359 -1.66 4.24 19.92
N ARG A 360 -1.24 3.82 18.72
CA ARG A 360 -2.08 3.70 17.53
C ARG A 360 -1.99 2.31 16.89
N PRO A 361 -3.03 1.87 16.17
CA PRO A 361 -2.95 0.67 15.34
C PRO A 361 -1.99 0.84 14.16
N ILE A 362 -1.54 -0.29 13.61
CA ILE A 362 -0.58 -0.34 12.51
C ILE A 362 -1.27 -0.85 11.23
N VAL A 363 -0.97 -0.22 10.09
CA VAL A 363 -1.25 -0.77 8.75
C VAL A 363 0.08 -1.03 8.04
N ILE A 364 0.27 -2.23 7.49
CA ILE A 364 1.44 -2.52 6.67
C ILE A 364 1.19 -2.03 5.26
N SER A 365 1.79 -0.92 4.87
CA SER A 365 1.43 -0.16 3.69
C SER A 365 2.19 -0.52 2.41
N GLU A 366 3.26 -1.32 2.53
CA GLU A 366 3.93 -2.03 1.42
C GLU A 366 4.69 -3.26 1.91
N TRP A 367 4.64 -4.31 1.10
CA TRP A 367 5.46 -5.52 1.20
C TRP A 367 5.21 -6.36 -0.08
N TYR A 368 6.21 -7.15 -0.50
CA TYR A 368 6.07 -8.13 -1.59
C TYR A 368 7.28 -9.06 -1.71
N ALA A 369 7.12 -10.10 -2.54
CA ALA A 369 8.20 -10.91 -3.09
C ALA A 369 8.09 -10.97 -4.63
N LYS A 370 9.23 -11.18 -5.28
CA LYS A 370 9.47 -11.32 -6.72
C LYS A 370 9.82 -12.77 -7.03
N ALA A 371 9.36 -13.32 -8.15
CA ALA A 371 9.77 -14.66 -8.56
C ALA A 371 10.58 -14.67 -9.86
N LEU A 372 11.53 -15.61 -9.95
CA LEU A 372 12.39 -15.79 -11.12
C LEU A 372 11.64 -16.34 -12.34
N ASP A 373 10.60 -17.15 -12.14
CA ASP A 373 9.76 -17.73 -13.20
C ASP A 373 8.86 -16.69 -13.92
N SER A 374 8.88 -15.43 -13.50
CA SER A 374 8.31 -14.29 -14.23
C SER A 374 9.08 -13.90 -15.50
N ASN A 375 10.34 -14.35 -15.64
CA ASN A 375 11.30 -13.94 -16.66
C ASN A 375 11.73 -12.45 -16.62
N LEU A 376 11.36 -11.71 -15.57
CA LEU A 376 11.87 -10.36 -15.32
C LEU A 376 13.25 -10.42 -14.66
N ALA A 377 14.07 -9.40 -14.92
CA ALA A 377 15.45 -9.34 -14.42
C ALA A 377 15.52 -9.26 -12.88
N ASN A 378 14.49 -8.68 -12.24
CA ASN A 378 14.33 -8.65 -10.79
C ASN A 378 15.50 -8.00 -10.02
N THR A 379 16.26 -7.12 -10.68
CA THR A 379 17.44 -6.47 -10.09
C THR A 379 17.05 -5.32 -9.15
N SER A 380 15.90 -4.71 -9.37
CA SER A 380 15.41 -3.58 -8.58
C SER A 380 14.40 -3.97 -7.48
N GLY A 381 14.20 -3.04 -6.53
CA GLY A 381 13.20 -3.13 -5.46
C GLY A 381 13.61 -3.97 -4.25
N ALA A 382 12.98 -3.68 -3.10
CA ALA A 382 13.37 -4.20 -1.78
C ALA A 382 12.73 -5.55 -1.39
N GLY A 383 11.69 -5.99 -2.09
CA GLY A 383 11.04 -7.28 -1.86
C GLY A 383 11.98 -8.47 -2.05
N TRP A 384 11.68 -9.58 -1.37
CA TRP A 384 12.44 -10.82 -1.52
C TRP A 384 12.42 -11.32 -2.96
N LEU A 385 13.45 -12.05 -3.36
CA LEU A 385 13.48 -12.84 -4.58
C LEU A 385 13.28 -14.31 -4.21
N VAL A 386 12.30 -14.96 -4.82
CA VAL A 386 11.97 -16.38 -4.65
C VAL A 386 12.05 -17.11 -6.00
N ARG A 387 11.93 -18.45 -6.01
CA ARG A 387 12.06 -19.23 -7.25
C ARG A 387 10.82 -19.12 -8.11
N THR A 388 9.64 -19.27 -7.49
CA THR A 388 8.38 -19.48 -8.22
C THR A 388 7.24 -18.59 -7.77
N GLN A 389 6.19 -18.51 -8.58
CA GLN A 389 4.91 -17.90 -8.20
C GLN A 389 4.26 -18.61 -7.00
N ALA A 390 4.43 -19.93 -6.85
CA ALA A 390 4.00 -20.68 -5.66
C ALA A 390 4.76 -20.23 -4.40
N ASP A 391 6.05 -19.92 -4.50
CA ASP A 391 6.80 -19.36 -3.37
C ASP A 391 6.32 -17.96 -2.99
N ARG A 392 5.86 -17.14 -3.97
CA ARG A 392 5.22 -15.85 -3.69
C ARG A 392 3.89 -16.02 -2.97
N ALA A 393 3.10 -17.02 -3.36
CA ALA A 393 1.86 -17.38 -2.66
C ALA A 393 2.13 -17.81 -1.21
N ALA A 394 3.13 -18.68 -1.00
CA ALA A 394 3.55 -19.12 0.32
C ALA A 394 4.09 -17.94 1.17
N PHE A 395 4.85 -17.02 0.57
CA PHE A 395 5.26 -15.78 1.21
C PHE A 395 4.06 -14.91 1.64
N TYR A 396 3.05 -14.77 0.76
CA TYR A 396 1.85 -14.00 1.07
C TYR A 396 1.13 -14.55 2.29
N GLN A 397 0.91 -15.88 2.33
CA GLN A 397 0.27 -16.52 3.47
C GLN A 397 1.12 -16.41 4.74
N ASN A 398 2.42 -16.69 4.68
CA ASN A 398 3.30 -16.61 5.84
C ASN A 398 3.31 -15.21 6.47
N PHE A 399 3.38 -14.19 5.62
CA PHE A 399 3.42 -12.81 6.08
C PHE A 399 2.08 -12.39 6.68
N THR A 400 0.97 -12.64 5.98
CA THR A 400 -0.37 -12.28 6.48
C THR A 400 -0.79 -13.05 7.71
N LEU A 401 -0.42 -14.33 7.86
CA LEU A 401 -0.60 -15.08 9.11
C LEU A 401 0.08 -14.36 10.29
N GLY A 402 1.32 -13.89 10.11
CA GLY A 402 2.01 -13.11 11.15
C GLY A 402 1.35 -11.76 11.46
N LEU A 403 0.69 -11.15 10.48
CA LEU A 403 -0.10 -9.93 10.69
C LEU A 403 -1.42 -10.21 11.42
N LEU A 404 -2.07 -11.34 11.12
CA LEU A 404 -3.36 -11.72 11.72
C LEU A 404 -3.20 -12.19 13.16
N GLU A 405 -2.12 -12.89 13.47
CA GLU A 405 -1.70 -13.24 14.83
C GLU A 405 -1.41 -11.98 15.67
N SER A 406 -0.98 -10.89 15.03
CA SER A 406 -0.75 -9.61 15.71
C SER A 406 -2.06 -8.91 16.06
N LYS A 407 -2.27 -8.63 17.35
CA LYS A 407 -3.42 -7.87 17.87
C LYS A 407 -3.41 -6.38 17.54
N VAL A 408 -2.39 -5.87 16.84
CA VAL A 408 -2.23 -4.43 16.58
C VAL A 408 -2.26 -4.06 15.10
N CYS A 409 -2.23 -5.05 14.20
CA CYS A 409 -2.31 -4.82 12.77
C CYS A 409 -3.77 -4.74 12.32
N VAL A 410 -4.14 -3.66 11.63
CA VAL A 410 -5.51 -3.41 11.16
C VAL A 410 -5.66 -3.50 9.63
N GLY A 411 -4.64 -3.99 8.94
CA GLY A 411 -4.68 -4.19 7.50
C GLY A 411 -3.29 -4.21 6.87
N TRP A 412 -3.27 -4.53 5.58
CA TRP A 412 -2.05 -4.58 4.79
C TRP A 412 -2.32 -4.25 3.33
N HIS A 413 -1.32 -3.67 2.66
CA HIS A 413 -1.35 -3.33 1.26
C HIS A 413 -0.24 -4.06 0.51
N TRP A 414 -0.62 -4.94 -0.41
CA TRP A 414 0.33 -5.59 -1.32
C TRP A 414 0.94 -4.55 -2.26
N PHE A 415 2.26 -4.55 -2.39
CA PHE A 415 2.96 -3.75 -3.39
C PHE A 415 3.40 -4.65 -4.55
N ARG A 416 2.61 -4.81 -5.61
CA ARG A 416 1.59 -3.88 -6.15
C ARG A 416 0.69 -4.56 -7.19
N TYR A 417 -0.20 -3.80 -7.85
CA TYR A 417 -1.09 -4.31 -8.91
C TYR A 417 -0.33 -4.96 -10.08
N SER A 418 0.41 -4.20 -10.88
CA SER A 418 1.16 -4.73 -12.03
C SER A 418 2.66 -4.75 -11.80
N ASP A 419 3.32 -5.69 -12.47
CA ASP A 419 4.77 -5.72 -12.61
C ASP A 419 5.31 -4.42 -13.20
N ASN A 420 6.62 -4.21 -13.01
CA ASN A 420 7.29 -3.12 -13.69
C ASN A 420 7.49 -3.42 -15.17
N ASP A 421 7.48 -2.37 -15.98
CA ASP A 421 7.73 -2.48 -17.41
C ASP A 421 9.08 -1.84 -17.77
N PRO A 422 10.07 -2.64 -18.21
CA PRO A 422 11.36 -2.13 -18.68
C PRO A 422 11.24 -1.09 -19.80
N GLU A 423 10.16 -1.15 -20.58
CA GLU A 423 9.89 -0.24 -21.70
C GLU A 423 9.33 1.12 -21.25
N GLU A 424 8.89 1.28 -20.00
CA GLU A 424 8.42 2.56 -19.46
C GLU A 424 9.61 3.45 -19.06
N LYS A 425 10.26 4.05 -20.07
CA LYS A 425 11.43 4.94 -19.96
C LYS A 425 11.10 6.28 -19.26
N GLY A 426 10.94 6.23 -17.94
CA GLY A 426 10.66 7.42 -17.11
C GLY A 426 10.22 7.10 -15.69
N THR A 427 10.04 5.81 -15.37
CA THR A 427 9.75 5.36 -14.02
C THR A 427 10.96 5.49 -13.11
N ASP A 428 10.67 5.60 -11.81
CA ASP A 428 11.67 5.46 -10.74
C ASP A 428 12.53 4.20 -10.97
N PRO A 429 13.85 4.24 -10.71
CA PRO A 429 14.73 3.09 -10.91
C PRO A 429 14.29 1.82 -10.19
N SER A 430 13.66 1.94 -9.01
CA SER A 430 13.10 0.79 -8.28
C SER A 430 11.95 0.12 -9.03
N ASN A 431 11.31 0.80 -9.99
CA ASN A 431 10.13 0.38 -10.72
C ASN A 431 10.42 0.07 -12.19
N ARG A 432 11.58 -0.53 -12.47
CA ARG A 432 12.07 -0.75 -13.83
C ARG A 432 11.82 -2.16 -14.36
N ASP A 433 12.17 -3.18 -13.60
CA ASP A 433 12.43 -4.52 -14.16
C ASP A 433 12.07 -5.67 -13.21
N ALA A 434 11.15 -5.43 -12.27
CA ALA A 434 10.84 -6.37 -11.19
C ALA A 434 9.40 -6.91 -11.23
N ASN A 435 9.29 -8.19 -10.87
CA ASN A 435 8.05 -8.94 -10.71
C ASN A 435 7.37 -8.62 -9.37
N LYS A 436 6.77 -7.44 -9.27
CA LYS A 436 6.09 -6.95 -8.05
C LYS A 436 4.58 -7.15 -8.09
N GLY A 437 4.03 -7.32 -9.28
CA GLY A 437 2.62 -7.34 -9.61
C GLY A 437 1.92 -8.63 -9.25
N MET A 438 0.64 -8.52 -8.94
CA MET A 438 -0.31 -9.63 -9.05
C MET A 438 -0.69 -9.95 -10.51
N VAL A 439 -0.52 -8.97 -11.40
CA VAL A 439 -0.56 -9.16 -12.85
C VAL A 439 0.78 -8.79 -13.48
N SER A 440 1.12 -9.40 -14.61
CA SER A 440 2.32 -9.08 -15.38
C SER A 440 2.27 -7.66 -15.95
N ASN A 441 3.37 -7.21 -16.56
CA ASN A 441 3.43 -5.93 -17.28
C ASN A 441 2.57 -5.91 -18.57
N ARG A 442 1.91 -7.03 -18.88
CA ARG A 442 0.93 -7.17 -19.97
C ARG A 442 -0.45 -7.57 -19.43
N TYR A 443 -0.73 -7.28 -18.16
CA TYR A 443 -2.02 -7.52 -17.48
C TYR A 443 -2.46 -8.98 -17.41
N VAL A 444 -1.54 -9.94 -17.62
CA VAL A 444 -1.84 -11.37 -17.43
C VAL A 444 -1.78 -11.68 -15.94
N PRO A 445 -2.85 -12.22 -15.32
CA PRO A 445 -2.85 -12.60 -13.92
C PRO A 445 -1.83 -13.70 -13.59
N TYR A 446 -1.24 -13.63 -12.39
CA TYR A 446 -0.43 -14.71 -11.84
C TYR A 446 -1.31 -15.63 -10.99
N ASP A 447 -2.06 -16.53 -11.63
CA ASP A 447 -3.11 -17.33 -10.98
C ASP A 447 -2.64 -18.05 -9.71
N THR A 448 -1.48 -18.71 -9.73
CA THR A 448 -0.93 -19.38 -8.53
C THR A 448 -0.70 -18.44 -7.35
N LEU A 449 -0.28 -17.20 -7.60
CA LEU A 449 -0.15 -16.18 -6.56
C LEU A 449 -1.52 -15.76 -6.05
N LEU A 450 -2.44 -15.51 -6.98
CA LEU A 450 -3.79 -15.04 -6.70
C LEU A 450 -4.59 -16.07 -5.88
N ASP A 451 -4.55 -17.35 -6.25
CA ASP A 451 -5.18 -18.44 -5.50
C ASP A 451 -4.71 -18.46 -4.04
N GLY A 452 -3.39 -18.36 -3.82
CA GLY A 452 -2.83 -18.31 -2.46
C GLY A 452 -3.20 -17.05 -1.68
N MET A 453 -3.39 -15.91 -2.36
CA MET A 453 -3.91 -14.67 -1.75
C MET A 453 -5.37 -14.82 -1.36
N LYS A 454 -6.20 -15.33 -2.27
CA LYS A 454 -7.63 -15.55 -2.06
C LYS A 454 -7.91 -16.45 -0.87
N ASP A 455 -7.22 -17.58 -0.81
CA ASP A 455 -7.37 -18.60 0.25
C ASP A 455 -7.33 -18.00 1.65
N ILE A 456 -6.36 -17.11 1.92
CA ILE A 456 -6.21 -16.48 3.23
C ILE A 456 -7.10 -15.23 3.38
N ASN A 457 -7.29 -14.45 2.32
CA ASN A 457 -8.11 -13.24 2.39
C ASN A 457 -9.57 -13.53 2.71
N GLU A 458 -10.12 -14.64 2.23
CA GLU A 458 -11.49 -15.08 2.51
C GLU A 458 -11.67 -15.72 3.91
N ARG A 459 -10.60 -15.84 4.71
CA ARG A 459 -10.61 -16.49 6.04
C ARG A 459 -10.00 -15.63 7.13
N THR A 460 -9.86 -14.34 6.85
CA THR A 460 -9.15 -13.38 7.71
C THR A 460 -9.72 -13.34 9.13
N PHE A 461 -11.04 -13.23 9.27
CA PHE A 461 -11.68 -13.11 10.59
C PHE A 461 -11.72 -14.47 11.31
N GLY A 462 -11.92 -15.57 10.58
CA GLY A 462 -11.78 -16.93 11.12
C GLY A 462 -10.39 -17.22 11.67
N ILE A 463 -9.34 -16.82 10.95
CA ILE A 463 -7.93 -16.95 11.39
C ILE A 463 -7.66 -16.12 12.63
N ILE A 464 -8.15 -14.89 12.70
CA ILE A 464 -8.03 -14.07 13.92
C ILE A 464 -8.71 -14.75 15.10
N ARG A 465 -9.92 -15.29 14.91
CA ARG A 465 -10.64 -15.97 15.98
C ARG A 465 -9.86 -17.18 16.50
N HIS A 466 -9.26 -17.95 15.61
CA HIS A 466 -8.39 -19.06 15.96
C HIS A 466 -7.22 -18.59 16.85
N PHE A 467 -6.45 -17.59 16.41
CA PHE A 467 -5.31 -17.09 17.19
C PHE A 467 -5.69 -16.35 18.49
N ASP A 468 -6.88 -15.74 18.56
CA ASP A 468 -7.28 -14.94 19.73
C ASP A 468 -7.96 -15.77 20.84
N TYR A 469 -8.60 -16.89 20.51
CA TYR A 469 -9.51 -17.61 21.41
C TYR A 469 -9.36 -19.13 21.44
N GLU A 470 -8.63 -19.74 20.51
CA GLU A 470 -8.47 -21.20 20.42
C GLU A 470 -7.02 -21.59 20.74
N ASP A 471 -6.59 -21.34 21.99
CA ASP A 471 -5.34 -21.86 22.60
C ASP A 471 -5.61 -23.13 23.44
#